data_AF-A0A316NWN3-F1
#
_entry.id   AF-A0A316NWN3-F1
#
_cell.length_a   1.000
_cell.length_b   1.000
_cell.length_c   1.000
_cell.angle_alpha   90.00
_cell.angle_beta   90.00
_cell.angle_gamma   90.00
#
_symmetry.space_group_name_H-M   'P 1'
#
loop_
_entity.id
_entity.type
_entity.pdbx_description
1 polymer ?
#
loop_
_entity_poly.entity_id
_entity_poly.type
_entity_poly.pdbx_seq_one_letter_code
_entity_poly.pdbx_strand_id
1 'polypeptide(L)'
;MDACEVQLTSGSSSFQELVDDMAKDSYWIRFFCRPCCPAPDLEGAIKMLDKLAAEASSNEAFDDGQKQRIIALIEERKTWYPNSGLCRH
;
A
#
# COMPACT_ATOMS: atom_id res chain seq x y z
N MET A 1 13.24 -6.51 15.80
CA MET A 1 11.96 -5.80 15.62
C MET A 1 12.10 -4.96 14.37
N ASP A 2 11.59 -5.45 13.25
CA ASP A 2 11.61 -4.74 11.97
C ASP A 2 10.56 -3.61 12.03
N ALA A 3 10.98 -2.41 12.46
CA ALA A 3 10.13 -1.23 12.56
C ALA A 3 9.57 -0.74 11.20
N CYS A 4 9.95 -1.42 10.12
CA CYS A 4 9.58 -1.16 8.75
C CYS A 4 8.55 -2.15 8.19
N GLU A 5 8.13 -3.16 8.95
CA GLU A 5 7.12 -4.11 8.47
C GLU A 5 5.76 -3.40 8.35
N VAL A 6 5.22 -3.33 7.13
CA VAL A 6 3.89 -2.82 6.86
C VAL A 6 2.94 -4.01 6.85
N GLN A 7 1.94 -3.99 7.72
CA GLN A 7 0.87 -4.97 7.70
C GLN A 7 -0.39 -4.32 7.12
N LEU A 8 -1.04 -5.06 6.21
CA LEU A 8 -2.21 -4.64 5.44
C LEU A 8 -3.38 -4.12 6.31
N THR A 9 -3.44 -4.55 7.57
CA THR A 9 -4.55 -4.29 8.50
C THR A 9 -4.17 -3.40 9.68
N SER A 10 -3.00 -2.74 9.66
CA SER A 10 -2.55 -1.87 10.76
C SER A 10 -3.41 -0.60 10.87
N GLY A 11 -4.59 -0.71 11.50
CA GLY A 11 -5.45 0.42 11.90
C GLY A 11 -6.91 0.37 11.43
N SER A 12 -7.29 -0.51 10.50
CA SER A 12 -8.66 -0.60 9.99
C SER A 12 -9.46 -1.69 10.72
N SER A 13 -10.65 -1.36 11.22
CA SER A 13 -11.50 -2.31 11.97
C SER A 13 -12.38 -3.15 11.04
N SER A 14 -12.51 -2.76 9.77
CA SER A 14 -13.28 -3.47 8.74
C SER A 14 -12.66 -3.34 7.35
N PHE A 15 -13.04 -4.24 6.43
CA PHE A 15 -12.61 -4.18 5.02
C PHE A 15 -13.01 -2.86 4.34
N GLN A 16 -14.22 -2.36 4.60
CA GLN A 16 -14.69 -1.11 4.00
C GLN A 16 -13.84 0.08 4.46
N GLU A 17 -13.53 0.16 5.75
CA GLU A 17 -12.63 1.21 6.28
C GLU A 17 -11.22 1.11 5.67
N LEU A 18 -10.70 -0.11 5.48
CA LEU A 18 -9.42 -0.31 4.80
C LEU A 18 -9.44 0.24 3.37
N VAL A 19 -10.47 -0.09 2.60
CA VAL A 19 -10.64 0.40 1.22
C VAL A 19 -10.80 1.92 1.19
N ASP A 20 -11.58 2.49 2.10
CA ASP A 20 -11.78 3.95 2.18
C ASP A 20 -10.50 4.68 2.57
N ASP A 21 -9.65 4.09 3.42
CA ASP A 21 -8.35 4.65 3.72
C ASP A 21 -7.37 4.52 2.55
N MET A 22 -7.30 3.34 1.91
CA MET A 22 -6.51 3.10 0.69
C MET A 22 -6.97 3.96 -0.49
N ALA A 23 -8.19 4.49 -0.50
CA ALA A 23 -8.62 5.45 -1.52
C ALA A 23 -7.93 6.82 -1.36
N LYS A 24 -7.48 7.18 -0.14
CA LYS A 24 -6.91 8.51 0.16
C LYS A 24 -5.40 8.54 -0.09
N ASP A 25 -4.93 9.59 -0.74
CA ASP A 25 -3.47 9.83 -0.95
C ASP A 25 -2.70 9.85 0.38
N SER A 26 -3.31 10.34 1.46
CA SER A 26 -2.71 10.40 2.79
C SER A 26 -2.31 9.04 3.36
N TYR A 27 -3.03 7.96 3.01
CA TYR A 27 -2.67 6.60 3.39
C TYR A 27 -1.34 6.21 2.72
N TRP A 28 -1.24 6.46 1.41
CA TRP A 28 -0.07 6.11 0.62
C TRP A 28 1.15 6.96 0.96
N ILE A 29 0.95 8.24 1.26
CA ILE A 29 2.03 9.08 1.80
C ILE A 29 2.61 8.46 3.07
N ARG A 30 1.77 7.96 3.99
CA ARG A 30 2.24 7.28 5.22
C ARG A 30 2.83 5.90 4.96
N PHE A 31 2.36 5.22 3.92
CA PHE A 31 2.88 3.93 3.47
C PHE A 31 4.31 4.06 2.93
N PHE A 32 4.55 5.04 2.04
CA PHE A 32 5.85 5.27 1.41
C PHE A 32 6.81 6.10 2.25
N CYS A 33 6.31 7.11 2.97
CA CYS A 33 7.11 8.03 3.76
C CYS A 33 6.97 7.71 5.24
N ARG A 34 8.08 7.33 5.87
CA ARG A 34 8.15 7.09 7.32
C ARG A 34 8.99 8.19 7.97
N PRO A 35 8.73 8.56 9.23
CA PRO A 35 9.55 9.57 9.92
C PRO A 35 11.04 9.23 9.97
N CYS A 36 11.39 7.94 9.91
CA CYS A 36 12.77 7.46 10.00
C CYS A 36 13.47 7.23 8.65
N CYS A 37 12.74 7.24 7.52
CA CYS A 37 13.29 6.90 6.21
C CYS A 37 12.70 7.79 5.10
N PRO A 38 13.52 8.24 4.15
CA PRO A 38 13.01 8.96 2.99
C PRO A 38 12.12 8.06 2.13
N ALA A 39 11.27 8.68 1.31
CA ALA A 39 10.45 7.96 0.33
C ALA A 39 11.35 7.10 -0.59
N PRO A 40 10.90 5.90 -1.00
CA PRO A 40 11.68 5.04 -1.89
C PRO A 40 11.84 5.64 -3.29
N ASP A 41 12.81 5.12 -4.04
CA ASP A 41 12.84 5.32 -5.49
C ASP A 41 11.71 4.52 -6.17
N LEU A 42 11.58 4.66 -7.49
CA LEU A 42 10.51 4.00 -8.24
C LEU A 42 10.57 2.47 -8.09
N GLU A 43 11.76 1.88 -8.18
CA GLU A 43 11.92 0.43 -8.08
C GLU A 43 11.56 -0.09 -6.68
N GLY A 44 12.01 0.60 -5.63
CA GLY A 44 11.68 0.29 -4.25
C GLY A 44 10.17 0.40 -3.97
N ALA A 45 9.53 1.45 -4.49
CA ALA A 45 8.08 1.63 -4.35
C ALA A 45 7.29 0.52 -5.04
N ILE A 46 7.69 0.14 -6.26
CA ILE A 46 7.07 -0.98 -7.00
C ILE A 46 7.22 -2.28 -6.20
N LYS A 47 8.41 -2.58 -5.68
CA LYS A 47 8.65 -3.78 -4.83
C LYS A 47 7.77 -3.78 -3.58
N MET A 48 7.60 -2.63 -2.93
CA MET A 48 6.71 -2.52 -1.77
C MET A 48 5.24 -2.76 -2.13
N LEU A 49 4.78 -2.21 -3.26
CA LEU A 49 3.42 -2.40 -3.76
C LEU A 49 3.16 -3.84 -4.21
N ASP A 50 4.12 -4.49 -4.88
CA ASP A 50 4.04 -5.90 -5.27
C ASP A 50 3.95 -6.81 -4.07
N LYS A 51 4.75 -6.53 -3.03
CA LYS A 51 4.65 -7.26 -1.75
C LYS A 51 3.26 -7.08 -1.14
N LEU A 52 2.74 -5.86 -1.11
CA LEU A 52 1.41 -5.56 -0.57
C LEU A 52 0.30 -6.29 -1.35
N ALA A 53 0.41 -6.38 -2.69
CA ALA A 53 -0.54 -7.14 -3.51
C ALA A 53 -0.46 -8.64 -3.25
N ALA A 54 0.75 -9.19 -3.06
CA ALA A 54 0.95 -10.58 -2.68
C ALA A 54 0.36 -10.90 -1.30
N GLU A 55 0.53 -10.00 -0.32
CA GLU A 55 -0.08 -10.10 1.01
C GLU A 55 -1.61 -10.06 0.93
N ALA A 56 -2.18 -9.14 0.13
CA ALA A 56 -3.62 -9.08 -0.07
C ALA A 56 -4.18 -10.36 -0.72
N SER A 57 -3.51 -10.88 -1.75
CA SER A 57 -3.98 -12.08 -2.48
C SER A 57 -3.91 -13.36 -1.65
N SER A 58 -2.90 -13.48 -0.79
CA SER A 58 -2.71 -14.64 0.10
C SER A 58 -3.51 -14.57 1.40
N ASN A 59 -4.15 -13.44 1.70
CA ASN A 59 -4.93 -13.28 2.92
C ASN A 59 -6.24 -14.07 2.86
N GLU A 60 -6.38 -15.09 3.70
CA GLU A 60 -7.56 -15.96 3.78
C GLU A 60 -8.78 -15.26 4.42
N ALA A 61 -8.58 -14.11 5.08
CA ALA A 61 -9.67 -13.33 5.66
C ALA A 61 -10.48 -12.55 4.60
N PHE A 62 -9.98 -12.45 3.38
CA PHE A 62 -10.65 -11.76 2.27
C PHE A 62 -11.22 -12.73 1.25
N ASP A 63 -12.41 -12.44 0.75
CA ASP A 63 -12.94 -13.12 -0.43
C ASP A 63 -12.28 -12.62 -1.73
N ASP A 64 -12.49 -13.34 -2.84
CA ASP A 64 -11.86 -13.02 -4.12
C ASP A 64 -12.22 -11.62 -4.64
N GLY A 65 -13.44 -11.14 -4.40
CA GLY A 65 -13.86 -9.80 -4.78
C GLY A 65 -13.16 -8.72 -3.94
N GLN A 66 -13.03 -8.97 -2.63
CA GLN A 66 -12.26 -8.11 -1.72
C GLN A 66 -10.78 -8.03 -2.12
N LYS A 67 -10.17 -9.17 -2.43
CA LYS A 67 -8.78 -9.25 -2.92
C LYS A 67 -8.58 -8.45 -4.19
N GLN A 68 -9.45 -8.66 -5.19
CA GLN A 68 -9.38 -7.94 -6.46
C GLN A 68 -9.51 -6.42 -6.26
N ARG A 69 -10.38 -5.97 -5.35
CA ARG A 69 -10.57 -4.55 -5.07
C ARG A 69 -9.34 -3.92 -4.42
N ILE A 70 -8.69 -4.60 -3.49
CA ILE A 70 -7.42 -4.13 -2.89
C ILE A 70 -6.32 -4.08 -3.95
N ILE A 71 -6.18 -5.13 -4.75
CA ILE A 71 -5.17 -5.21 -5.82
C ILE A 71 -5.37 -4.07 -6.83
N ALA A 72 -6.61 -3.77 -7.23
CA ALA A 72 -6.90 -2.66 -8.12
C ALA A 72 -6.41 -1.30 -7.58
N LEU A 73 -6.65 -1.02 -6.29
CA LEU A 73 -6.14 0.20 -5.64
C LEU A 73 -4.61 0.25 -5.64
N ILE A 74 -3.95 -0.89 -5.43
CA ILE A 74 -2.49 -0.99 -5.45
C ILE A 74 -1.95 -0.69 -6.86
N GLU A 75 -2.57 -1.25 -7.91
CA GLU A 75 -2.17 -1.00 -9.30
C GLU A 75 -2.38 0.47 -9.71
N GLU A 76 -3.48 1.10 -9.27
CA GLU A 76 -3.67 2.55 -9.45
C GLU A 76 -2.52 3.34 -8.82
N ARG A 77 -2.04 2.90 -7.65
CA ARG A 77 -0.93 3.57 -6.97
C ARG A 77 0.43 3.36 -7.59
N LYS A 78 0.67 2.26 -8.30
CA LYS A 78 1.87 2.11 -9.14
C LYS A 78 1.97 3.22 -10.19
N THR A 79 0.83 3.62 -10.75
CA THR A 79 0.77 4.70 -11.76
C THR A 79 0.87 6.09 -11.13
N TRP A 80 0.29 6.28 -9.94
CA TRP A 80 0.34 7.55 -9.20
C TRP A 80 1.74 7.86 -8.66
N TYR A 81 2.43 6.87 -8.09
CA TYR A 81 3.69 7.08 -7.36
C TYR A 81 4.77 7.88 -8.11
N PRO A 82 5.15 7.55 -9.36
CA PRO A 82 6.16 8.33 -10.10
C PRO A 82 5.76 9.80 -10.33
N ASN A 83 4.47 10.12 -10.29
CA ASN A 83 3.92 11.45 -10.51
C ASN A 83 3.55 12.19 -9.21
N SER A 84 3.73 11.54 -8.06
CA SER A 84 3.26 12.04 -6.75
C SER A 84 4.12 13.15 -6.13
N GLY A 85 5.31 13.39 -6.69
CA GLY A 85 6.34 14.24 -6.06
C GLY A 85 7.07 13.58 -4.87
N LEU A 86 6.70 12.35 -4.49
CA LEU A 86 7.40 11.56 -3.47
C LEU A 86 8.55 10.73 -4.07
N CYS A 87 8.40 10.28 -5.32
CA CYS A 87 9.36 9.40 -5.97
C CYS A 87 10.74 10.05 -6.05
N ARG A 88 11.74 9.38 -5.49
CA ARG A 88 13.13 9.85 -5.57
C ARG A 88 13.74 9.45 -6.91
N HIS A 89 14.45 10.40 -7.52
CA HIS A 89 15.24 10.21 -8.74
C HIS A 89 16.70 9.90 -8.40
#